data_AF-A0A061QUP0-F1
#
_entry.id   AF-A0A061QUP0-F1
#
_cell.length_a   1.000
_cell.length_b   1.000
_cell.length_c   1.000
_cell.angle_alpha   90.00
_cell.angle_beta   90.00
_cell.angle_gamma   90.00
#
_symmetry.space_group_name_H-M   'P 1'
#
loop_
_entity.id
_entity.type
_entity.pdbx_description
1 polymer ?
#
loop_
_entity_poly.entity_id
_entity_poly.type
_entity_poly.pdbx_seq_one_letter_code
_entity_poly.pdbx_strand_id
1 'polypeptide(L)' 'TQEEMDAAKLPLHWRDFCAHLLIPLNKCRHENFYMPWACHHERHAYEKCQYKDWVLRVQKMDKIRAEQGA' A
#
# COMPACT_ATOMS: atom_id res chain seq x y z
N THR A 1 6.44 -0.53 -12.59
CA THR A 1 7.92 -0.45 -12.60
C THR A 1 8.37 0.72 -11.73
N GLN A 2 9.66 0.87 -11.43
CA GLN A 2 10.14 2.03 -10.65
C GLN A 2 9.87 3.35 -11.38
N GLU A 3 10.08 3.37 -12.69
CA GLU A 3 9.78 4.51 -13.57
C GLU A 3 8.31 4.95 -13.49
N GLU A 4 7.37 4.00 -13.43
CA GLU A 4 5.94 4.31 -13.26
C GLU A 4 5.63 4.98 -11.91
N MET A 5 6.33 4.57 -10.84
CA MET A 5 6.16 5.18 -9.51
C MET A 5 6.72 6.60 -9.46
N ASP A 6 7.81 6.86 -10.18
CA ASP A 6 8.39 8.18 -10.35
C ASP A 6 7.50 9.09 -11.21
N ALA A 7 6.99 8.57 -12.33
CA ALA A 7 6.05 9.27 -13.20
C ALA A 7 4.76 9.65 -12.46
N ALA A 8 4.25 8.76 -11.60
CA ALA A 8 3.10 9.01 -10.73
C ALA A 8 3.42 9.90 -9.52
N LYS A 9 4.67 10.36 -9.37
CA LYS A 9 5.15 11.21 -8.27
C LYS A 9 4.78 10.66 -6.88
N LEU A 10 4.88 9.34 -6.71
CA LEU A 10 4.60 8.72 -5.42
C LEU A 10 5.64 9.14 -4.38
N PRO A 11 5.24 9.61 -3.19
CA PRO A 11 6.17 9.87 -2.10
C PRO A 11 6.89 8.58 -1.67
N LEU A 12 8.12 8.70 -1.17
CA LEU A 12 8.98 7.56 -0.83
C LEU A 12 8.32 6.54 0.11
N HIS A 13 7.51 6.99 1.06
CA HIS A 13 6.85 6.12 2.02
C HIS A 13 5.73 5.26 1.41
N TRP A 14 5.20 5.63 0.24
CA TRP A 14 4.19 4.85 -0.49
C TRP A 14 4.78 3.99 -1.62
N ARG A 15 6.11 3.97 -1.77
CA ARG A 15 6.81 3.13 -2.76
C ARG A 15 7.09 1.74 -2.20
N ASP A 16 6.05 1.08 -1.73
CA ASP A 16 6.09 -0.28 -1.19
C ASP A 16 5.68 -1.31 -2.26
N PHE A 17 5.62 -2.59 -1.87
CA PHE A 17 5.17 -3.66 -2.76
C PHE A 17 3.72 -3.46 -3.24
N CYS A 18 2.92 -2.66 -2.54
CA CYS A 18 1.51 -2.39 -2.83
C CYS A 18 1.30 -1.14 -3.71
N ALA A 19 2.37 -0.44 -4.11
CA ALA A 19 2.31 0.80 -4.90
C ALA A 19 1.55 0.67 -6.23
N HIS A 20 1.55 -0.52 -6.84
CA HIS A 20 0.82 -0.81 -8.08
C HIS A 20 -0.70 -0.64 -7.96
N LEU A 21 -1.26 -0.78 -6.75
CA LEU A 21 -2.69 -0.54 -6.47
C LEU A 21 -2.99 0.92 -6.09
N LEU A 22 -1.98 1.66 -5.63
CA LEU A 22 -2.14 3.06 -5.25
C LEU A 22 -2.27 3.99 -6.46
N ILE A 23 -1.54 3.70 -7.54
CA ILE A 23 -1.61 4.46 -8.80
C ILE A 23 -3.05 4.52 -9.36
N PRO A 24 -3.77 3.40 -9.57
CA PRO A 24 -5.14 3.44 -10.06
C PRO A 24 -6.12 4.06 -9.04
N LEU A 25 -5.89 3.87 -7.74
CA LEU A 25 -6.70 4.52 -6.69
C LEU A 25 -6.57 6.04 -6.76
N ASN A 26 -5.36 6.57 -6.91
CA ASN A 26 -5.14 8.01 -7.02
C ASN A 26 -5.74 8.56 -8.32
N LYS A 27 -5.66 7.82 -9.43
CA LYS A 27 -6.34 8.20 -10.67
C LYS A 27 -7.86 8.32 -10.47
N CYS A 28 -8.50 7.30 -9.88
CA CYS A 28 -9.93 7.32 -9.58
C CYS A 28 -10.32 8.46 -8.63
N ARG A 29 -9.47 8.76 -7.62
CA ARG A 29 -9.67 9.90 -6.71
C ARG A 29 -9.62 11.24 -7.43
N HIS A 30 -8.67 11.44 -8.34
CA HIS A 30 -8.59 12.68 -9.12
C HIS A 30 -9.80 12.85 -10.04
N GLU A 31 -10.25 11.78 -10.70
CA GLU A 31 -11.41 11.78 -11.59
C GLU A 31 -12.72 12.08 -10.84
N ASN A 32 -12.87 11.55 -9.63
CA ASN A 32 -14.07 11.72 -8.81
C ASN A 32 -13.91 12.82 -7.74
N PHE A 33 -12.96 13.74 -7.87
CA PHE A 33 -12.75 14.84 -6.92
C PHE A 33 -12.66 14.41 -5.44
N TYR A 34 -12.04 13.25 -5.18
CA TYR A 34 -11.85 12.67 -3.84
C TYR A 34 -13.15 12.41 -3.07
N MET A 35 -14.26 12.20 -3.78
CA MET A 35 -15.54 11.91 -3.13
C MET A 35 -15.48 10.56 -2.37
N PRO A 36 -15.98 10.51 -1.12
CA PRO A 36 -15.79 9.35 -0.24
C PRO A 36 -16.60 8.11 -0.65
N TRP A 37 -17.64 8.27 -1.47
CA TRP A 37 -18.48 7.16 -1.98
C TRP A 37 -17.96 6.55 -3.30
N ALA A 38 -16.96 7.17 -3.93
CA ALA A 38 -16.36 6.67 -5.16
C ALA A 38 -15.06 5.90 -4.85
N CYS A 39 -14.66 4.99 -5.74
CA CYS A 39 -13.40 4.25 -5.67
C CYS A 39 -13.25 3.31 -4.45
N HIS A 40 -14.36 2.78 -3.92
CA HIS A 40 -14.34 1.88 -2.76
C HIS A 40 -13.59 0.57 -3.04
N HIS A 41 -13.71 0.03 -4.25
CA HIS A 41 -13.12 -1.25 -4.59
C HIS A 41 -11.59 -1.16 -4.63
N GLU A 42 -11.08 -0.14 -5.32
CA GLU A 42 -9.66 0.18 -5.45
C GLU A 42 -9.06 0.50 -4.08
N ARG A 43 -9.79 1.26 -3.26
CA ARG A 43 -9.39 1.57 -1.89
C ARG A 43 -9.25 0.31 -1.05
N HIS A 44 -10.27 -0.55 -1.06
CA HIS A 44 -10.26 -1.78 -0.28
C HIS A 44 -9.19 -2.77 -0.76
N ALA A 45 -8.96 -2.85 -2.08
CA ALA A 45 -7.87 -3.66 -2.63
C ALA A 45 -6.50 -3.20 -2.13
N TYR A 46 -6.27 -1.88 -2.12
CA TYR A 46 -5.05 -1.29 -1.60
C TYR A 46 -4.88 -1.53 -0.08
N GLU A 47 -5.92 -1.29 0.71
CA GLU A 47 -5.92 -1.52 2.16
C GLU A 47 -5.66 -3.00 2.51
N LYS A 48 -6.25 -3.93 1.76
CA LYS A 48 -6.02 -5.37 1.93
C LYS A 48 -4.56 -5.76 1.64
N CYS A 49 -3.94 -5.14 0.64
CA CYS A 49 -2.52 -5.35 0.34
C CYS A 49 -1.64 -4.88 1.51
N GLN A 50 -1.88 -3.66 2.00
CA GLN A 50 -1.14 -3.11 3.14
C GLN A 50 -1.32 -3.92 4.42
N TYR A 51 -2.53 -4.45 4.65
CA TYR A 51 -2.77 -5.34 5.78
C TYR A 51 -1.93 -6.62 5.70
N LYS A 52 -1.86 -7.25 4.52
CA LYS A 52 -1.03 -8.45 4.33
C LYS A 52 0.45 -8.16 4.55
N ASP A 53 0.96 -7.04 4.04
CA ASP A 53 2.34 -6.62 4.26
C ASP A 53 2.62 -6.39 5.76
N TRP A 54 1.69 -5.74 6.48
CA TRP A 54 1.80 -5.56 7.91
C TRP A 54 1.85 -6.90 8.67
N VAL A 55 0.98 -7.86 8.33
CA VAL A 55 1.00 -9.20 8.95
C VAL A 55 2.35 -9.88 8.74
N LEU A 56 2.93 -9.80 7.53
CA LEU A 56 4.26 -10.35 7.24
C LEU A 56 5.34 -9.68 8.10
N ARG A 57 5.26 -8.36 8.31
CA ARG A 57 6.19 -7.62 9.17
C ARG A 57 6.06 -8.02 10.64
N VAL A 58 4.84 -8.24 11.14
CA VAL A 58 4.60 -8.73 12.50
C VAL A 58 5.20 -10.13 12.67
N GLN A 59 4.95 -11.04 11.74
CA GLN A 59 5.53 -12.39 11.76
C GLN A 59 7.06 -12.37 11.74
N LYS A 60 7.67 -11.44 10.99
CA LYS A 60 9.13 -11.24 11.00
C LYS A 60 9.62 -10.76 12.36
N MET A 61 8.91 -9.83 13.01
CA MET A 61 9.26 -9.36 14.36
C MET A 61 9.12 -10.47 15.41
N ASP A 62 8.09 -11.31 15.31
CA ASP A 62 7.91 -12.43 16.24
C ASP A 62 9.03 -13.46 16.12
N LYS A 63 9.52 -13.74 14.90
CA LYS A 63 10.70 -14.58 14.68
C LYS A 63 11.95 -13.99 15.33
N ILE A 64 12.20 -12.69 15.13
CA ILE A 64 13.34 -11.99 15.74
C ILE A 64 13.25 -12.04 17.27
N ARG A 65 12.05 -11.84 17.85
CA ARG A 65 11.84 -11.94 19.31
C ARG A 65 12.10 -13.34 19.84
N ALA A 66 11.69 -14.38 19.11
CA ALA A 66 11.95 -15.77 19.48
C ALA A 66 13.44 -16.13 19.39
N GLU A 67 14.15 -15.63 18.37
CA GLU A 67 15.59 -15.83 18.18
C GLU A 67 16.43 -15.07 19.22
N GLN A 68 15.99 -13.86 19.61
CA GLN A 68 16.68 -13.03 20.58
C GLN A 68 16.53 -13.52 22.02
N GLY A 69 15.72 -14.55 22.27
CA GLY A 69 15.51 -15.14 23.60
C GLY A 69 14.92 -14.09 24.55
N ALA A 70 13.60 -14.04 24.65
CA ALA A 70 12.93 -13.32 25.74
C ALA A 70 13.53 -13.71 27.10
#